data_AF-A0A9P4QYB6-F1
#
_entry.id   AF-A0A9P4QYB6-F1
#
_cell.length_a   1.000
_cell.length_b   1.000
_cell.length_c   1.000
_cell.angle_alpha   90.00
_cell.angle_beta   90.00
_cell.angle_gamma   90.00
#
_symmetry.space_group_name_H-M   'P 1'
#
loop_
_entity.id
_entity.type
_entity.pdbx_description
1 polymer ?
#
loop_
_entity_poly.entity_id
_entity_poly.type
_entity_poly.pdbx_seq_one_letter_code
_entity_poly.pdbx_strand_id
1 'polypeptide(L)'
;VWVAHDTNGSKGPKYQLALEGHNVSSWISSATHNKTKWALRIDDQAIVPTALLDDEERHYQLWYQTNYPEAHQILLNHDYINATWLSSYNVNRVPVDDLFHFSHCVLALRRYIKAKETGRHVCSRDIDRDHVRHCLDALDWLAFP
;
A
#
# COMPACT_ATOMS: atom_id res chain seq x y z
N VAL A 1 0.62 -9.90 10.81
CA VAL A 1 0.11 -11.21 10.28
C VAL A 1 0.23 -11.23 8.75
N TRP A 2 0.53 -12.37 8.12
CA TRP A 2 0.46 -12.48 6.65
C TRP A 2 -1.01 -12.50 6.21
N VAL A 3 -1.41 -11.53 5.40
CA VAL A 3 -2.73 -11.52 4.77
C VAL A 3 -2.60 -12.18 3.41
N ALA A 4 -3.34 -13.28 3.22
CA ALA A 4 -3.41 -14.00 1.96
C ALA A 4 -4.66 -13.52 1.22
N HIS A 5 -4.49 -13.13 -0.04
CA HIS A 5 -5.60 -12.81 -0.94
C HIS A 5 -5.62 -13.81 -2.09
N ASP A 6 -6.80 -14.04 -2.66
CA ASP A 6 -6.92 -14.89 -3.84
C ASP A 6 -6.23 -14.23 -5.04
N THR A 7 -5.07 -14.76 -5.39
CA THR A 7 -4.22 -14.29 -6.50
C THR A 7 -4.35 -15.17 -7.74
N ASN A 8 -5.33 -16.09 -7.77
CA ASN A 8 -5.52 -17.00 -8.88
C ASN A 8 -5.73 -16.24 -10.20
N GLY A 9 -4.98 -16.62 -11.24
CA GLY A 9 -4.99 -15.95 -12.54
C GLY A 9 -4.25 -14.60 -12.58
N SER A 10 -3.53 -14.20 -11.53
CA SER A 10 -2.77 -12.95 -11.49
C SER A 10 -1.27 -13.17 -11.23
N LYS A 11 -0.46 -12.20 -11.65
CA LYS A 11 1.01 -12.17 -11.53
C LYS A 11 1.41 -10.98 -10.65
N GLY A 12 1.87 -11.28 -9.44
CA GLY A 12 2.29 -10.29 -8.45
C GLY A 12 2.55 -10.95 -7.09
N PRO A 13 2.74 -10.16 -6.01
CA PRO A 13 2.99 -10.67 -4.68
C PRO A 13 1.78 -11.46 -4.15
N LYS A 14 2.02 -12.73 -3.78
CA LYS A 14 0.95 -13.62 -3.30
C LYS A 14 0.42 -13.28 -1.92
N TYR A 15 1.25 -12.62 -1.13
CA TYR A 15 0.99 -12.35 0.27
C TYR A 15 1.43 -10.92 0.59
N GLN A 16 0.66 -10.25 1.45
CA GLN A 16 1.07 -9.00 2.06
C GLN A 16 1.47 -9.29 3.50
N LEU A 17 2.69 -8.90 3.88
CA LEU A 17 3.11 -8.92 5.27
C LEU A 17 2.78 -7.56 5.89
N ALA A 18 1.90 -7.56 6.89
CA ALA A 18 1.81 -6.42 7.78
C ALA A 18 3.06 -6.39 8.67
N LEU A 19 3.90 -5.36 8.48
CA LEU A 19 5.05 -5.13 9.34
C LEU A 19 4.61 -4.49 10.64
N GLU A 20 5.01 -5.12 11.72
CA GLU A 20 4.70 -4.70 13.08
C GLU A 20 6.01 -4.70 13.87
N GLY A 21 6.05 -3.96 14.97
CA GLY A 21 7.27 -3.82 15.78
C GLY A 21 7.89 -5.16 16.17
N HIS A 22 7.07 -6.18 16.41
CA HIS A 22 7.53 -7.51 16.81
C HIS A 22 8.07 -8.38 15.67
N ASN A 23 7.75 -8.10 14.40
CA ASN A 23 8.13 -8.96 13.27
C ASN A 23 9.14 -8.31 12.32
N VAL A 24 9.27 -6.98 12.33
CA VAL A 24 10.05 -6.25 11.34
C VAL A 24 11.55 -6.58 11.37
N SER A 25 12.13 -6.86 12.55
CA SER A 25 13.54 -7.22 12.67
C SER A 25 13.85 -8.54 11.95
N SER A 26 12.97 -9.53 12.08
CA SER A 26 13.09 -10.80 11.33
C SER A 26 12.95 -10.57 9.82
N TRP A 27 11.99 -9.72 9.41
CA TRP A 27 11.82 -9.37 8.00
C TRP A 27 13.05 -8.68 7.42
N ILE A 28 13.60 -7.63 8.05
CA ILE A 28 14.81 -6.93 7.59
C ILE A 28 16.01 -7.88 7.49
N SER A 29 16.16 -8.77 8.47
CA SER A 29 17.27 -9.74 8.49
C SER A 29 17.17 -10.76 7.34
N SER A 30 15.96 -11.19 6.99
CA SER A 30 15.70 -12.15 5.91
C SER A 30 15.62 -11.50 4.52
N ALA A 31 15.12 -10.27 4.44
CA ALA A 31 15.10 -9.41 3.26
C ALA A 31 16.48 -8.77 3.10
N THR A 32 17.50 -9.57 2.79
CA THR A 32 18.92 -9.21 2.57
C THR A 32 19.14 -7.79 2.01
N HIS A 33 19.16 -6.78 2.90
CA HIS A 33 19.72 -5.43 2.85
C HIS A 33 19.68 -4.61 1.55
N ASN A 34 18.79 -4.90 0.61
CA ASN A 34 18.66 -4.09 -0.59
C ASN A 34 17.44 -3.17 -0.50
N LYS A 35 17.64 -2.02 0.16
CA LYS A 35 16.67 -0.92 0.25
C LYS A 35 16.18 -0.43 -1.11
N THR A 36 16.89 -0.74 -2.20
CA THR A 36 16.47 -0.37 -3.56
C THR A 36 15.46 -1.34 -4.18
N LYS A 37 15.26 -2.53 -3.58
CA LYS A 37 14.30 -3.55 -4.08
C LYS A 37 12.88 -3.37 -3.56
N TRP A 38 12.69 -2.64 -2.47
CA TRP A 38 11.42 -2.50 -1.78
C TRP A 38 11.07 -1.03 -1.60
N ALA A 39 9.80 -0.69 -1.74
CA ALA A 39 9.28 0.64 -1.48
C ALA A 39 8.02 0.56 -0.62
N LEU A 40 7.76 1.61 0.15
CA LEU A 40 6.47 1.82 0.78
C LEU A 40 5.50 2.38 -0.27
N ARG A 41 4.42 1.66 -0.52
CA ARG A 41 3.22 2.17 -1.20
C ARG A 41 2.37 2.88 -0.14
N ILE A 42 2.37 4.21 -0.20
CA ILE A 42 1.94 5.10 0.89
C ILE A 42 0.47 4.89 1.24
N ASP A 43 -0.38 4.84 0.21
CA ASP A 43 -1.82 4.82 0.37
C ASP A 43 -2.37 3.50 0.95
N ASP A 44 -1.64 2.40 0.76
CA ASP A 44 -1.94 1.10 1.37
C ASP A 44 -1.09 0.79 2.60
N GLN A 45 -0.14 1.67 2.94
CA GLN A 45 0.90 1.45 3.94
C GLN A 45 1.57 0.07 3.76
N ALA A 46 1.81 -0.32 2.50
CA ALA A 46 2.26 -1.66 2.13
C ALA A 46 3.68 -1.63 1.58
N ILE A 47 4.52 -2.59 1.99
CA ILE A 47 5.81 -2.81 1.33
C ILE A 47 5.60 -3.61 0.05
N VAL A 48 6.08 -3.06 -1.06
CA VAL A 48 5.97 -3.65 -2.39
C VAL A 48 7.32 -3.68 -3.11
N PRO A 49 7.56 -4.64 -4.02
CA PRO A 49 8.77 -4.64 -4.84
C PRO A 49 8.81 -3.42 -5.76
N THR A 50 9.94 -2.69 -5.79
CA THR A 50 10.13 -1.50 -6.64
C THR A 50 9.99 -1.79 -8.13
N ALA A 51 10.30 -3.02 -8.54
CA ALA A 51 10.19 -3.50 -9.91
C ALA A 51 8.74 -3.64 -10.40
N LEU A 52 7.74 -3.63 -9.51
CA LEU A 52 6.33 -3.66 -9.87
C LEU A 52 5.71 -2.26 -10.00
N LEU A 53 6.41 -1.21 -9.54
CA LEU A 53 5.96 0.17 -9.67
C LEU A 53 6.25 0.67 -11.09
N ASP A 54 5.22 0.70 -11.93
CA ASP A 54 5.28 1.33 -13.24
C ASP A 54 5.11 2.85 -13.15
N ASP A 55 5.18 3.54 -14.29
CA ASP A 55 5.18 5.00 -14.34
C ASP A 55 3.87 5.61 -13.80
N GLU A 56 2.75 4.93 -14.02
CA GLU A 56 1.44 5.34 -13.49
C GLU A 56 1.42 5.21 -11.97
N GLU A 57 1.86 4.07 -11.42
CA GLU A 57 1.92 3.90 -9.97
C GLU A 57 2.90 4.92 -9.34
N ARG A 58 4.05 5.17 -9.96
CA ARG A 58 5.02 6.19 -9.50
C ARG A 58 4.42 7.59 -9.49
N HIS A 59 3.63 7.93 -10.50
CA HIS A 59 2.93 9.22 -10.57
C HIS A 59 2.00 9.40 -9.36
N TYR A 60 1.21 8.38 -9.01
CA TYR A 60 0.32 8.46 -7.85
C TYR A 60 1.06 8.46 -6.52
N GLN A 61 2.11 7.65 -6.37
CA GLN A 61 2.94 7.70 -5.16
C GLN A 61 3.60 9.08 -4.97
N LEU A 62 4.04 9.73 -6.06
CA LEU A 62 4.55 11.10 -6.00
C LEU A 62 3.46 12.10 -5.59
N TRP A 63 2.23 11.92 -6.07
CA TRP A 63 1.10 12.74 -5.65
C TRP A 63 0.85 12.62 -4.14
N TYR A 64 0.84 11.41 -3.57
CA TYR A 64 0.72 11.24 -2.11
C TYR A 64 1.88 11.87 -1.35
N GLN A 65 3.11 11.72 -1.84
CA GLN A 65 4.29 12.35 -1.22
C GLN A 65 4.19 13.88 -1.17
N THR A 66 3.55 14.47 -2.19
CA THR A 66 3.40 15.92 -2.31
C THR A 66 2.26 16.44 -1.43
N ASN A 67 1.13 15.72 -1.36
CA ASN A 67 -0.06 16.16 -0.64
C ASN A 67 -0.07 15.75 0.83
N TYR A 68 0.68 14.72 1.21
CA TYR A 68 0.79 14.19 2.58
C TYR A 68 2.26 14.16 3.01
N PRO A 69 2.88 15.32 3.32
CA PRO A 69 4.30 15.42 3.65
C PRO A 69 4.67 14.59 4.90
N GLU A 70 3.76 14.37 5.83
CA GLU A 70 3.98 13.51 7.00
C GLU A 70 4.18 12.05 6.59
N ALA A 71 3.39 11.56 5.62
CA ALA A 71 3.55 10.23 5.06
C ALA A 71 4.83 10.11 4.23
N HIS A 72 5.21 11.19 3.52
CA HIS A 72 6.51 11.26 2.87
C HIS A 72 7.67 11.22 3.89
N GLN A 73 7.52 11.85 5.05
CA GLN A 73 8.54 11.81 6.09
C GLN A 73 8.74 10.39 6.64
N ILE A 74 7.67 9.60 6.78
CA ILE A 74 7.74 8.18 7.15
C ILE A 74 8.58 7.40 6.13
N LEU A 75 8.41 7.68 4.83
CA LEU A 75 9.21 7.08 3.76
C LEU A 75 10.70 7.48 3.90
N LEU A 76 10.99 8.77 4.03
CA LEU A 76 12.37 9.30 4.12
C LEU A 76 13.12 8.76 5.35
N ASN A 77 12.45 8.73 6.50
CA ASN A 77 13.00 8.21 7.74
C ASN A 77 13.11 6.69 7.77
N HIS A 78 12.48 6.00 6.83
CA HIS A 78 12.30 4.54 6.84
C HIS A 78 11.56 4.04 8.09
N ASP A 79 10.64 4.85 8.61
CA ASP A 79 9.86 4.55 9.81
C ASP A 79 8.99 3.29 9.62
N TYR A 80 8.53 3.03 8.40
CA TYR A 80 7.76 1.86 7.98
C TYR A 80 8.50 0.51 8.14
N ILE A 81 9.81 0.53 8.39
CA ILE A 81 10.62 -0.65 8.74
C ILE A 81 11.32 -0.50 10.10
N ASN A 82 11.04 0.55 10.86
CA ASN A 82 11.67 0.79 12.15
C ASN A 82 10.86 0.13 13.27
N ALA A 83 11.45 -0.87 13.95
CA ALA A 83 10.77 -1.61 15.02
C ALA A 83 10.26 -0.73 16.17
N THR A 84 11.06 0.29 16.55
CA THR A 84 10.70 1.23 17.61
C THR A 84 9.51 2.10 17.18
N TRP A 85 9.54 2.61 15.95
CA TRP A 85 8.45 3.42 15.41
C TRP A 85 7.16 2.60 15.27
N LEU A 86 7.26 1.39 14.70
CA LEU A 86 6.13 0.46 14.52
C LEU A 86 5.52 -0.04 15.84
N SER A 87 6.25 0.07 16.96
CA SER A 87 5.75 -0.23 18.30
C SER A 87 5.18 0.99 19.02
N SER A 88 5.25 2.17 18.40
CA SER A 88 4.86 3.45 19.02
C SER A 88 3.44 3.86 18.63
N TYR A 89 2.85 4.77 19.42
CA TYR A 89 1.56 5.37 19.08
C TYR A 89 1.56 6.14 17.74
N ASN A 90 2.74 6.56 17.26
CA ASN A 90 2.87 7.33 16.02
C ASN A 90 2.41 6.57 14.78
N VAL A 91 2.41 5.23 14.80
CA VAL A 91 1.89 4.41 13.69
C VAL A 91 0.41 4.70 13.39
N ASN A 92 -0.35 5.12 14.40
CA ASN A 92 -1.78 5.44 14.28
C ASN A 92 -2.04 6.91 13.94
N ARG A 93 -0.99 7.70 13.67
CA ARG A 93 -1.10 9.15 13.39
C ARG A 93 -0.82 9.48 11.92
N VAL A 94 -0.78 8.49 11.04
CA VAL A 94 -0.70 8.72 9.59
C VAL A 94 -1.97 9.45 9.15
N PRO A 95 -1.86 10.63 8.51
CA PRO A 95 -3.04 11.42 8.12
C PRO A 95 -3.86 10.67 7.05
N VAL A 96 -5.15 10.49 7.33
CA VAL A 96 -6.14 9.84 6.45
C VAL A 96 -7.43 10.67 6.45
N ASP A 97 -7.40 11.79 5.72
CA ASP A 97 -8.53 12.70 5.58
C ASP A 97 -9.46 12.30 4.42
N ASP A 98 -10.52 13.08 4.19
CA ASP A 98 -11.50 12.78 3.13
C ASP A 98 -10.87 12.78 1.73
N LEU A 99 -9.89 13.66 1.49
CA LEU A 99 -9.16 13.67 0.22
C LEU A 99 -8.31 12.40 0.07
N PHE A 100 -7.72 11.90 1.15
CA PHE A 100 -6.94 10.67 1.15
C PHE A 100 -7.84 9.49 0.83
N HIS A 101 -8.97 9.37 1.54
CA HIS A 101 -9.93 8.29 1.30
C HIS A 101 -10.49 8.33 -0.12
N PHE A 102 -10.87 9.51 -0.62
CA PHE A 102 -11.39 9.66 -1.98
C PHE A 102 -10.35 9.23 -3.03
N SER A 103 -9.13 9.79 -2.94
CA SER A 103 -8.05 9.47 -3.88
C SER A 103 -7.65 8.00 -3.81
N HIS A 104 -7.55 7.41 -2.61
CA HIS A 104 -7.27 6.00 -2.41
C HIS A 104 -8.33 5.10 -3.04
N CYS A 105 -9.62 5.38 -2.83
CA CYS A 105 -10.70 4.57 -3.38
C CYS A 105 -10.75 4.63 -4.91
N VAL A 106 -10.52 5.81 -5.50
CA VAL A 106 -10.41 5.95 -6.98
C VAL A 106 -9.27 5.09 -7.50
N LEU A 107 -8.10 5.12 -6.85
CA LEU A 107 -6.95 4.31 -7.27
C LEU A 107 -7.15 2.81 -7.06
N ALA A 108 -7.81 2.40 -5.98
CA ALA A 108 -8.14 0.99 -5.73
C ALA A 108 -8.95 0.41 -6.89
N LEU A 109 -9.97 1.14 -7.39
CA LEU A 109 -10.74 0.74 -8.58
C LEU A 109 -9.90 0.67 -9.85
N ARG A 110 -9.07 1.71 -10.12
CA ARG A 110 -8.20 1.72 -11.30
C ARG A 110 -7.23 0.53 -11.32
N ARG A 111 -6.61 0.24 -10.17
CA ARG A 111 -5.68 -0.88 -10.00
C ARG A 111 -6.38 -2.22 -10.16
N TYR A 112 -7.60 -2.36 -9.65
CA TYR A 112 -8.41 -3.56 -9.86
C TYR A 112 -8.70 -3.80 -11.34
N ILE A 113 -9.15 -2.77 -12.07
CA ILE A 113 -9.40 -2.86 -13.52
C ILE A 113 -8.12 -3.29 -14.24
N LYS A 114 -7.01 -2.58 -14.01
CA LYS A 114 -5.70 -2.89 -14.61
C LYS A 114 -5.25 -4.31 -14.30
N ALA A 115 -5.47 -4.79 -13.09
CA ALA A 115 -5.11 -6.14 -12.69
C ALA A 115 -5.97 -7.21 -13.36
N LYS A 116 -7.25 -6.94 -13.62
CA LYS A 116 -8.14 -7.82 -14.40
C LYS A 116 -7.76 -7.85 -15.88
N GLU A 117 -7.42 -6.71 -16.46
CA GLU A 117 -7.07 -6.60 -17.88
C GLU A 117 -5.70 -7.19 -18.21
N THR A 118 -4.70 -6.95 -17.36
CA THR A 118 -3.31 -7.34 -17.62
C THR A 118 -2.91 -8.65 -16.92
N GLY A 119 -3.70 -9.09 -15.96
CA GLY A 119 -3.35 -10.16 -15.04
C GLY A 119 -2.16 -9.82 -14.13
N ARG A 120 -1.81 -8.55 -13.93
CA ARG A 120 -0.67 -8.12 -13.09
C ARG A 120 -1.13 -7.21 -11.94
N HIS A 121 -0.52 -7.34 -10.77
CA HIS A 121 -0.79 -6.46 -9.62
C HIS A 121 0.49 -6.10 -8.86
N VAL A 122 0.45 -4.98 -8.15
CA VAL A 122 1.58 -4.45 -7.36
C VAL A 122 1.45 -4.89 -5.90
N CYS A 123 0.22 -4.91 -5.40
CA CYS A 123 -0.16 -5.34 -4.06
C CYS A 123 -1.32 -6.32 -4.15
N SER A 124 -1.39 -7.29 -3.24
CA SER A 124 -2.50 -8.26 -3.20
C SER A 124 -3.86 -7.57 -2.96
N ARG A 125 -3.86 -6.40 -2.31
CA ARG A 125 -5.05 -5.53 -2.17
C ARG A 125 -5.61 -5.00 -3.49
N ASP A 126 -4.80 -4.96 -4.55
CA ASP A 126 -5.26 -4.49 -5.88
C ASP A 126 -6.29 -5.43 -6.50
N ILE A 127 -6.31 -6.70 -6.07
CA ILE A 127 -7.19 -7.74 -6.61
C ILE A 127 -8.16 -8.27 -5.57
N ASP A 128 -8.09 -7.75 -4.35
CA ASP A 128 -8.96 -8.15 -3.25
C ASP A 128 -10.37 -7.59 -3.47
N ARG A 129 -11.34 -8.51 -3.62
CA ARG A 129 -12.72 -8.15 -3.90
C ARG A 129 -13.36 -7.36 -2.77
N ASP A 130 -13.05 -7.70 -1.52
CA ASP A 130 -13.68 -7.06 -0.37
C ASP A 130 -13.14 -5.63 -0.19
N HIS A 131 -11.83 -5.45 -0.38
CA HIS A 131 -11.20 -4.13 -0.43
C HIS A 131 -11.79 -3.25 -1.53
N VAL A 132 -11.89 -3.77 -2.76
CA VAL A 132 -12.40 -3.00 -3.91
C VAL A 132 -13.88 -2.68 -3.74
N ARG A 133 -14.66 -3.61 -3.17
CA ARG A 133 -16.06 -3.36 -2.83
C ARG A 133 -16.20 -2.25 -1.78
N HIS A 134 -15.42 -2.30 -0.72
CA HIS A 134 -15.39 -1.23 0.29
C HIS A 134 -15.08 0.13 -0.33
N CYS A 135 -14.07 0.21 -1.20
CA CYS A 135 -13.75 1.46 -1.90
C CYS A 135 -14.87 1.94 -2.83
N LEU A 136 -15.55 1.02 -3.52
CA LEU A 136 -16.68 1.36 -4.37
C LEU A 136 -17.85 1.89 -3.54
N ASP A 137 -18.20 1.23 -2.43
CA ASP A 137 -19.28 1.63 -1.54
C ASP A 137 -19.00 3.01 -0.92
N ALA A 138 -17.73 3.31 -0.57
CA ALA A 138 -17.33 4.62 -0.08
C ALA A 138 -17.49 5.72 -1.14
N LEU A 139 -17.13 5.43 -2.40
CA LEU A 139 -17.34 6.37 -3.50
C LEU A 139 -18.82 6.55 -3.85
N ASP A 140 -19.61 5.49 -3.75
CA ASP A 140 -21.06 5.54 -3.93
C ASP A 140 -21.71 6.46 -2.90
N TRP A 141 -21.35 6.31 -1.62
CA TRP A 141 -21.82 7.20 -0.55
C TRP A 141 -21.42 8.67 -0.77
N LEU A 142 -20.21 8.94 -1.26
CA LEU A 142 -19.77 10.29 -1.61
C LEU A 142 -20.52 10.87 -2.82
N ALA A 143 -20.90 10.02 -3.78
CA ALA A 143 -21.61 10.44 -4.99
C ALA A 143 -23.12 10.59 -4.78
N PHE A 144 -23.70 9.79 -3.88
CA PHE A 144 -25.14 9.68 -3.61
C PHE A 144 -25.42 9.72 -2.09
N PRO A 145 -25.27 10.90 -1.45
CA PRO A 145 -25.42 11.05 0.00
C PRO A 145 -26.86 10.85 0.51
#